data_AF-A0A3P8MYN2-F1
#
_entry.id   AF-A0A3P8MYN2-F1
#
_cell.length_a   1.000
_cell.length_b   1.000
_cell.length_c   1.000
_cell.angle_alpha   90.00
_cell.angle_beta   90.00
_cell.angle_gamma   90.00
#
_symmetry.space_group_name_H-M   'P 1'
#
loop_
_entity.id
_entity.type
_entity.pdbx_description
1 polymer ?
#
loop_
_entity_poly.entity_id
_entity_poly.type
_entity_poly.pdbx_seq_one_letter_code
_entity_poly.pdbx_strand_id
1 'polypeptide(L)'
;YKLILKIMDHDTFSSDDYLGQSTIYLKELLELGVENGKAEIHPQKYSIVASDQTFSGEIQVGITFTPKEDANAEEEFGGWKESDY
;
A
#
# COMPACT_ATOMS: atom_id res chain seq x y z
N TYR A 1 -9.14 7.40 -7.52
CA TYR A 1 -7.87 7.14 -6.80
C TYR A 1 -7.13 5.99 -7.47
N LYS A 2 -5.80 6.06 -7.54
CA LYS A 2 -4.95 5.05 -8.20
C LYS A 2 -3.73 4.73 -7.34
N LEU A 3 -3.41 3.45 -7.23
CA LEU A 3 -2.17 2.94 -6.64
C LEU A 3 -1.24 2.53 -7.79
N ILE A 4 -0.04 3.11 -7.80
CA ILE A 4 0.99 2.80 -8.80
C ILE A 4 2.09 2.04 -8.08
N LEU A 5 2.26 0.77 -8.42
CA LEU A 5 3.32 -0.08 -7.92
C LEU A 5 4.46 -0.05 -8.93
N LYS A 6 5.59 0.55 -8.56
CA LYS A 6 6.81 0.54 -9.38
C LYS A 6 7.68 -0.63 -8.96
N ILE A 7 8.12 -1.40 -9.94
CA ILE A 7 9.03 -2.53 -9.76
C ILE A 7 10.42 -2.02 -10.12
N MET A 8 11.32 -2.08 -9.14
CA MET A 8 12.72 -1.71 -9.27
C MET A 8 13.55 -2.96 -9.01
N ASP A 9 14.61 -3.16 -9.79
CA ASP A 9 15.70 -4.03 -9.37
C ASP A 9 16.57 -3.27 -8.37
N HIS A 10 16.97 -3.93 -7.28
CA HIS A 10 17.80 -3.30 -6.26
C HIS A 10 19.19 -3.92 -6.29
N ASP A 11 20.16 -3.12 -6.75
CA ASP A 11 21.55 -3.53 -6.80
C ASP A 11 22.35 -2.94 -5.65
N THR A 12 23.31 -3.73 -5.13
CA THR A 12 24.13 -3.31 -3.98
C THR A 12 25.24 -2.32 -4.38
N PHE A 13 25.60 -2.25 -5.67
CA PHE A 13 26.72 -1.44 -6.17
C PHE A 13 26.38 -0.57 -7.40
N SER A 14 25.18 -0.71 -7.96
CA SER A 14 24.65 0.10 -9.06
C SER A 14 23.46 0.95 -8.61
N SER A 15 23.00 1.83 -9.49
CA SER A 15 21.72 2.52 -9.30
C SER A 15 20.57 1.54 -9.56
N ASP A 16 19.52 1.61 -8.76
CA ASP A 16 18.32 0.78 -8.93
C ASP A 16 17.68 0.99 -10.32
N ASP A 17 17.50 -0.10 -11.06
CA ASP A 17 16.96 -0.09 -12.41
C ASP A 17 15.43 -0.26 -12.40
N TYR A 18 14.73 0.54 -13.21
CA TYR A 18 13.29 0.47 -13.33
C TYR A 18 12.87 -0.68 -14.26
N LEU A 19 12.14 -1.65 -13.71
CA LEU A 19 11.68 -2.84 -14.44
C LEU A 19 10.26 -2.68 -15.00
N GLY A 20 9.44 -1.81 -14.41
CA GLY A 20 8.08 -1.57 -14.88
C GLY A 20 7.14 -1.10 -13.78
N GLN A 21 5.86 -0.96 -14.10
CA GLN A 21 4.83 -0.61 -13.13
C GLN A 21 3.52 -1.34 -13.34
N SER A 22 2.76 -1.45 -12.25
CA SER A 22 1.37 -1.88 -12.26
C SER A 22 0.49 -0.76 -11.71
N THR A 23 -0.67 -0.54 -12.32
CA THR A 23 -1.64 0.48 -11.88
C THR A 23 -2.92 -0.21 -11.42
N ILE A 24 -3.33 0.07 -10.18
CA ILE A 24 -4.53 -0.47 -9.56
C ILE A 24 -5.49 0.69 -9.24
N TYR A 25 -6.72 0.61 -9.73
CA TYR A 25 -7.74 1.62 -9.48
C TYR A 25 -8.46 1.32 -8.17
N LEU A 26 -8.38 2.25 -7.21
CA LEU A 26 -8.91 2.06 -5.86
C LEU A 26 -10.27 2.72 -5.64
N LYS A 27 -10.91 3.26 -6.69
CA LYS A 27 -12.14 4.06 -6.53
C LYS A 27 -13.25 3.23 -5.86
N GLU A 28 -13.56 2.07 -6.42
CA GLU A 28 -14.62 1.19 -5.92
C GLU A 28 -14.29 0.63 -4.53
N LEU A 29 -13.02 0.28 -4.29
CA LEU A 29 -12.54 -0.18 -2.98
C LEU A 29 -12.80 0.85 -1.88
N LEU A 30 -12.51 2.12 -2.16
CA LEU A 30 -12.69 3.21 -1.20
C LEU A 30 -14.17 3.52 -0.97
N GLU A 31 -14.98 3.57 -2.04
CA GLU A 31 -16.43 3.79 -1.93
C GLU A 31 -17.08 2.70 -1.06
N LEU A 32 -16.80 1.43 -1.36
CA LEU A 32 -17.30 0.30 -0.59
C LEU A 32 -16.78 0.28 0.85
N GLY A 33 -15.54 0.71 1.05
CA GLY A 33 -14.87 0.68 2.35
C GLY A 33 -15.36 1.77 3.31
N VAL A 34 -15.74 2.93 2.77
CA VAL A 34 -16.38 4.01 3.55
C VAL A 34 -17.81 3.62 3.94
N GLU A 35 -18.54 2.93 3.04
CA GLU A 35 -19.91 2.48 3.31
C GLU A 35 -19.97 1.31 4.32
N ASN A 36 -19.14 0.27 4.12
CA ASN A 36 -19.21 -0.96 4.89
C ASN A 36 -18.22 -1.03 6.07
N GLY A 37 -17.42 0.03 6.29
CA GLY A 37 -16.38 0.06 7.33
C GLY A 37 -15.16 -0.82 7.04
N LYS A 38 -15.17 -1.59 5.95
CA LYS A 38 -14.03 -2.35 5.42
C LYS A 38 -14.32 -2.75 3.98
N ALA A 39 -13.29 -2.77 3.14
CA ALA A 39 -13.39 -3.36 1.81
C ALA A 39 -12.09 -4.05 1.42
N GLU A 40 -12.19 -5.07 0.56
CA GLU A 40 -11.05 -5.89 0.15
C GLU A 40 -11.09 -6.17 -1.35
N ILE A 41 -9.93 -6.12 -1.98
CA ILE A 41 -9.62 -6.74 -3.27
C ILE A 41 -8.81 -8.00 -2.95
N HIS A 42 -9.39 -9.16 -3.23
CA HIS A 42 -8.68 -10.42 -3.04
C HIS A 42 -7.39 -10.47 -3.89
N PRO A 43 -6.37 -11.23 -3.45
CA PRO A 43 -5.11 -11.35 -4.17
C PRO A 43 -5.30 -11.79 -5.63
N GLN A 44 -5.15 -10.84 -6.55
CA GLN A 44 -5.28 -11.08 -7.99
C GLN A 44 -4.03 -10.64 -8.74
N LYS A 45 -3.86 -11.18 -9.94
CA LYS A 45 -2.71 -10.89 -10.80
C LYS A 45 -2.91 -9.56 -11.50
N TYR A 46 -1.87 -8.75 -11.51
CA TYR A 46 -1.79 -7.50 -12.27
C TYR A 46 -0.61 -7.54 -13.20
N SER A 47 -0.81 -7.10 -14.44
CA SER A 47 0.25 -6.98 -15.43
C SER A 47 1.21 -5.84 -15.07
N ILE A 48 2.50 -6.12 -15.19
CA ILE A 48 3.57 -5.13 -15.10
C ILE A 48 3.86 -4.65 -16.53
N VAL A 49 3.88 -3.33 -16.70
CA VAL A 49 4.16 -2.67 -17.98
C VAL A 49 5.47 -1.89 -17.86
N ALA A 50 6.42 -2.18 -18.75
CA ALA A 50 7.68 -1.44 -18.84
C ALA A 50 7.51 -0.05 -19.47
N SER A 51 8.59 0.74 -19.44
CA SER A 51 8.64 2.09 -20.01
C SER A 51 8.31 2.14 -21.51
N ASP A 52 8.58 1.06 -22.23
CA ASP A 52 8.32 0.89 -23.66
C ASP A 52 6.89 0.39 -23.96
N GLN A 53 6.02 0.34 -22.94
CA GLN A 53 4.65 -0.17 -22.99
C GLN A 53 4.55 -1.67 -23.28
N THR A 54 5.64 -2.42 -23.13
CA THR A 54 5.61 -3.87 -23.27
C THR A 54 5.20 -4.55 -21.97
N PHE A 55 4.67 -5.75 -22.10
CA PHE A 55 4.36 -6.61 -20.97
C PHE A 55 5.66 -7.18 -20.39
N SER A 56 5.87 -6.96 -19.08
CA SER A 56 7.11 -7.32 -18.38
C SER A 56 6.88 -8.29 -17.22
N GLY A 57 5.70 -8.93 -17.18
CA GLY A 57 5.36 -9.95 -16.19
C GLY A 57 4.09 -9.64 -15.41
N GLU A 58 3.89 -10.38 -14.32
CA GLU A 58 2.71 -10.27 -13.46
C GLU A 58 3.12 -10.19 -11.98
N ILE A 59 2.35 -9.43 -11.19
CA ILE A 59 2.46 -9.41 -9.73
C ILE A 59 1.09 -9.72 -9.11
N GLN A 60 1.06 -10.57 -8.09
CA GLN A 60 -0.16 -10.85 -7.34
C GLN A 60 -0.27 -9.91 -6.13
N VAL A 61 -1.36 -9.15 -6.04
CA VAL A 61 -1.57 -8.15 -4.99
C VAL A 61 -2.98 -8.27 -4.44
N GLY A 62 -3.11 -8.34 -3.11
CA GLY A 62 -4.37 -8.16 -2.39
C GLY A 62 -4.35 -6.80 -1.68
N ILE A 63 -5.50 -6.14 -1.61
CA ILE A 63 -5.61 -4.80 -1.01
C ILE A 63 -6.79 -4.79 -0.04
N THR A 64 -6.53 -4.45 1.21
CA THR A 64 -7.58 -4.25 2.21
C THR A 64 -7.60 -2.79 2.63
N PHE A 65 -8.77 -2.18 2.55
CA PHE A 65 -9.03 -0.84 3.04
C PHE A 65 -9.83 -0.92 4.34
N THR A 66 -9.36 -0.21 5.35
CA THR A 66 -10.04 -0.01 6.64
C THR A 66 -10.01 1.50 6.93
N PRO A 67 -11.17 2.18 7.07
CA PRO A 67 -11.21 3.57 7.48
C PRO A 67 -10.63 3.70 8.89
N LYS A 68 -9.82 4.74 9.11
CA LYS A 68 -9.31 5.05 10.44
C LYS A 68 -10.45 5.66 11.25
N GLU A 69 -10.78 5.08 12.39
CA GLU A 69 -11.63 5.76 13.37
C GLU A 69 -10.86 6.98 13.89
N ASP A 70 -11.49 8.16 13.95
CA ASP A 70 -10.90 9.36 14.53
C ASP A 70 -10.59 9.10 16.01
N ALA A 71 -9.35 8.70 16.28
CA ALA A 71 -8.80 8.65 17.62
C ALA A 71 -8.56 10.09 18.12
N ASN A 72 -9.63 10.76 18.55
CA ASN A 72 -9.58 11.66 19.71
C ASN A 72 -9.56 10.83 21.02
N ALA A 73 -8.97 9.63 20.99
CA ALA A 73 -8.52 8.95 22.18
C ALA A 73 -7.05 9.32 22.33
N GLU A 74 -6.80 10.34 23.13
CA GLU A 74 -5.48 10.63 23.67
C GLU A 74 -4.96 9.34 24.31
N GLU A 75 -4.10 8.60 23.61
CA GLU A 75 -3.33 7.53 24.23
C GLU A 75 -2.34 8.22 25.18
N GLU A 76 -2.77 8.44 26.43
CA GLU A 76 -1.86 8.75 27.54
C GLU A 76 -0.91 7.56 27.71
N PHE A 77 0.23 7.61 27.01
CA PHE A 77 1.36 6.74 27.31
C PHE A 77 1.93 7.19 28.67
N GLY A 78 1.44 6.55 29.74
CA GLY A 78 1.93 6.75 31.11
C GLY A 78 3.43 6.47 31.22
N GLY A 79 4.22 7.53 31.38
CA GLY A 79 5.64 7.44 31.68
C GLY A 79 5.89 7.02 33.13
N TRP A 80 6.85 6.10 33.32
CA TRP A 80 7.32 5.66 34.63
C TRP A 80 7.84 6.85 35.44
N LYS A 81 7.30 7.06 36.65
CA LYS A 81 7.87 8.00 37.62
C LYS A 81 9.03 7.31 38.33
N GLU A 82 10.24 7.71 37.98
CA GLU A 82 11.43 7.47 38.80
C GLU A 82 11.26 8.27 40.10
N SER A 83 11.25 7.58 41.23
CA SER A 83 11.24 8.22 42.55
C SER A 83 12.69 8.49 42.96
N ASP A 84 13.07 9.75 43.06
CA ASP A 84 14.31 10.16 43.75
C ASP A 84 14.14 10.01 45.28
N TYR A 85 15.20 9.54 45.94
CA TYR A 85 15.30 9.38 47.40
C TYR A 85 15.59 10.70 48.12
#